data_AF-A0A0M9DYW9-F1
#
_entry.id   AF-A0A0M9DYW9-F1
#
_cell.length_a   1.000
_cell.length_b   1.000
_cell.length_c   1.000
_cell.angle_alpha   90.00
_cell.angle_beta   90.00
_cell.angle_gamma   90.00
#
_symmetry.space_group_name_H-M   'P 1'
#
loop_
_entity.id
_entity.type
_entity.pdbx_description
1 polymer ?
#
loop_
_entity_poly.entity_id
_entity_poly.type
_entity_poly.pdbx_seq_one_letter_code
_entity_poly.pdbx_strand_id
1 'polypeptide(L)'
;EKQRGLIYQGKVNQLLKKLKIKSSKLSKRAKRDEEKLKSINNLISYIEKRLDMMNYKKYIDQDLPIGTGIVEGAVRYVISERMDCSGMRWIPERAEALLRLRCIELNGDWDKFFNWGYDRWIKKLKEKEKIQIRTTELIDISGDT
;
A
#
# COMPACT_ATOMS: atom_id res chain seq x y z
N GLU A 1 21.82 -7.46 15.43
CA GLU A 1 21.32 -6.15 15.87
C GLU A 1 22.13 -4.93 15.45
N LYS A 2 23.46 -4.88 15.69
CA LYS A 2 24.32 -3.71 15.36
C LYS A 2 24.24 -3.18 13.92
N GLN A 3 23.97 -4.04 12.92
CA GLN A 3 23.86 -3.63 11.50
C GLN A 3 22.53 -2.92 11.18
N ARG A 4 21.42 -3.30 11.81
CA ARG A 4 20.11 -2.64 11.62
C ARG A 4 20.13 -1.22 12.16
N GLY A 5 20.80 -1.01 13.30
CA GLY A 5 20.99 0.32 13.87
C GLY A 5 21.71 1.30 12.93
N LEU A 6 22.64 0.83 12.09
CA LEU A 6 23.28 1.69 11.08
C LEU A 6 22.29 2.17 10.02
N ILE A 7 21.33 1.33 9.62
CA ILE A 7 20.31 1.68 8.64
C ILE A 7 19.37 2.73 9.23
N TYR A 8 18.88 2.51 10.45
CA TYR A 8 17.97 3.44 11.14
C TYR A 8 18.62 4.78 11.49
N GLN A 9 19.94 4.82 11.67
CA GLN A 9 20.70 6.05 11.86
C GLN A 9 21.05 6.77 10.54
N GLY A 10 20.59 6.30 9.38
CA GLY A 10 20.91 6.88 8.08
C GLY A 10 22.34 6.59 7.59
N LYS A 11 23.05 5.67 8.25
CA LYS A 11 24.45 5.30 7.96
C LYS A 11 24.55 4.12 6.98
N VAL A 12 23.65 4.04 6.01
CA VAL A 12 23.58 2.95 5.01
C VAL A 12 24.87 2.87 4.18
N ASN A 13 25.45 4.01 3.83
CA ASN A 13 26.75 4.07 3.14
C ASN A 13 27.89 3.45 3.95
N GLN A 14 27.88 3.58 5.28
CA GLN A 14 28.87 2.93 6.15
C GLN A 14 28.67 1.42 6.17
N LEU A 15 27.42 0.95 6.15
CA LEU A 15 27.10 -0.47 6.04
C LEU A 15 27.60 -1.04 4.70
N LEU A 16 27.35 -0.35 3.58
CA LEU A 16 27.85 -0.76 2.27
C LEU A 16 29.38 -0.86 2.23
N LYS A 17 30.10 0.13 2.78
CA LYS A 17 31.57 0.07 2.89
C LYS A 17 32.01 -1.17 3.66
N LYS A 18 31.39 -1.48 4.80
CA LYS A 18 31.68 -2.69 5.58
C LYS A 18 31.41 -3.98 4.82
N LEU A 19 30.30 -4.04 4.06
CA LEU A 19 29.95 -5.20 3.24
C LEU A 19 30.96 -5.40 2.09
N LYS A 20 31.36 -4.33 1.40
CA LYS A 20 32.38 -4.38 0.34
C LYS A 20 33.73 -4.87 0.86
N ILE A 21 34.19 -4.36 2.01
CA ILE A 21 35.41 -4.84 2.67
C ILE A 21 35.30 -6.32 3.06
N LYS A 22 34.12 -6.76 3.53
CA LYS A 22 33.91 -8.17 3.86
C LYS A 22 33.94 -9.06 2.62
N SER A 23 33.35 -8.60 1.51
CA SER A 23 33.38 -9.30 0.22
C SER A 23 34.83 -9.42 -0.30
N SER A 24 35.64 -8.35 -0.22
CA SER A 24 37.02 -8.35 -0.71
C SER A 24 37.97 -9.25 0.07
N LYS A 25 37.64 -9.59 1.33
CA LYS A 25 38.43 -10.52 2.17
C LYS A 25 38.14 -12.00 1.88
N LEU A 26 37.06 -12.31 1.18
CA LEU A 26 36.69 -13.68 0.85
C LEU A 26 37.39 -14.12 -0.45
N SER A 27 37.82 -15.37 -0.50
CA SER A 27 38.48 -15.92 -1.69
C SER A 27 37.45 -16.27 -2.76
N LYS A 28 37.64 -15.73 -3.97
CA LYS A 28 36.81 -16.06 -5.15
C LYS A 28 37.01 -17.50 -5.65
N ARG A 29 38.07 -18.18 -5.23
CA ARG A 29 38.44 -19.54 -5.68
C ARG A 29 38.07 -20.62 -4.66
N ALA A 30 37.84 -20.26 -3.40
CA ALA A 30 37.56 -21.22 -2.36
C ALA A 30 36.07 -21.58 -2.35
N LYS A 31 35.74 -22.85 -2.62
CA LYS A 31 34.36 -23.36 -2.64
C LYS A 31 33.58 -23.07 -1.34
N ARG A 32 34.27 -23.08 -0.18
CA ARG A 32 33.71 -22.73 1.14
C ARG A 32 33.18 -21.28 1.25
N ASP A 33 33.68 -20.38 0.40
CA ASP A 33 33.40 -18.94 0.44
C ASP A 33 32.45 -18.51 -0.68
N GLU A 34 32.14 -19.40 -1.64
CA GLU A 34 31.30 -19.15 -2.81
C GLU A 34 29.89 -18.70 -2.43
N GLU A 35 29.19 -19.45 -1.56
CA GLU A 35 27.84 -19.10 -1.11
C GLU A 35 27.82 -17.78 -0.34
N LYS A 36 28.83 -17.54 0.51
CA LYS A 36 28.97 -16.31 1.28
C LYS A 36 29.20 -15.10 0.38
N LEU A 37 30.06 -15.25 -0.64
CA LEU A 37 30.30 -14.21 -1.65
C LEU A 37 29.03 -13.90 -2.43
N LYS A 38 28.29 -14.93 -2.87
CA LYS A 38 27.02 -14.76 -3.57
C LYS A 38 26.01 -14.00 -2.71
N SER A 39 25.82 -14.42 -1.46
CA SER A 39 24.92 -13.76 -0.51
C SER A 39 25.30 -12.30 -0.25
N ILE A 40 26.58 -12.02 0.01
CA ILE A 40 27.06 -10.65 0.27
C ILE A 40 26.91 -9.76 -0.97
N ASN A 41 27.26 -10.26 -2.16
CA ASN A 41 27.15 -9.49 -3.40
C ASN A 41 25.68 -9.20 -3.75
N ASN A 42 24.78 -10.18 -3.53
CA ASN A 42 23.34 -9.96 -3.68
C ASN A 42 22.83 -8.88 -2.73
N LEU A 43 23.27 -8.92 -1.46
CA LEU A 43 22.90 -7.90 -0.47
C LEU A 43 23.42 -6.51 -0.85
N ILE A 44 24.68 -6.40 -1.29
CA ILE A 44 25.27 -5.15 -1.77
C ILE A 44 24.44 -4.60 -2.93
N SER A 45 24.19 -5.42 -3.96
CA SER A 45 23.40 -5.01 -5.13
C SER A 45 21.98 -4.58 -4.76
N TYR A 46 21.35 -5.28 -3.82
CA TYR A 46 20.02 -4.94 -3.34
C TYR A 46 19.98 -3.57 -2.66
N ILE A 47 20.95 -3.30 -1.78
CA ILE A 47 21.05 -2.03 -1.04
C ILE A 47 21.40 -0.88 -1.99
N GLU A 48 22.40 -1.06 -2.87
CA GLU A 48 22.85 -0.01 -3.80
C GLU A 48 21.73 0.50 -4.69
N LYS A 49 20.92 -0.41 -5.25
CA LYS A 49 19.75 -0.06 -6.08
C LYS A 49 18.65 0.70 -5.34
N ARG A 50 18.67 0.69 -4.00
CA ARG A 50 17.61 1.23 -3.13
C ARG A 50 18.11 2.29 -2.18
N LEU A 51 19.34 2.79 -2.34
CA LEU A 51 19.94 3.76 -1.43
C LEU A 51 19.03 4.96 -1.18
N ASP A 52 18.43 5.49 -2.25
CA ASP A 52 17.52 6.64 -2.19
C ASP A 52 16.23 6.35 -1.41
N MET A 53 15.80 5.09 -1.37
CA MET A 53 14.62 4.66 -0.60
C MET A 53 14.94 4.42 0.88
N MET A 54 16.21 4.25 1.25
CA MET A 54 16.63 3.87 2.61
C MET A 54 16.83 5.08 3.54
N ASN A 55 16.03 6.13 3.40
CA ASN A 55 16.04 7.30 4.28
C ASN A 55 15.29 7.05 5.61
N TYR A 56 15.59 5.93 6.26
CA TYR A 56 14.90 5.48 7.48
C TYR A 56 15.04 6.46 8.63
N LYS A 57 16.18 7.15 8.73
CA LYS A 57 16.38 8.17 9.76
C LYS A 57 15.33 9.28 9.65
N LYS A 58 15.11 9.80 8.44
CA LYS A 58 14.07 10.81 8.20
C LYS A 58 12.68 10.28 8.54
N TYR A 59 12.37 9.04 8.15
CA TYR A 59 11.06 8.46 8.44
C TYR A 59 10.81 8.31 9.94
N ILE A 60 11.82 7.84 10.69
CA ILE A 60 11.74 7.72 12.16
C ILE A 60 11.64 9.10 12.82
N ASP A 61 12.45 10.07 12.37
CA ASP A 61 12.42 11.45 12.90
C ASP A 61 11.07 12.16 12.62
N GLN A 62 10.31 11.68 11.62
CA GLN A 62 8.96 12.16 11.27
C GLN A 62 7.83 11.30 11.85
N ASP A 63 8.15 10.31 12.69
CA ASP A 63 7.19 9.34 13.24
C ASP A 63 6.39 8.59 12.16
N LEU A 64 7.01 8.35 11.01
CA LEU A 64 6.41 7.61 9.91
C LEU A 64 6.61 6.09 10.09
N PRO A 65 5.60 5.28 9.70
CA PRO A 65 5.71 3.83 9.79
C PRO A 65 6.77 3.30 8.81
N ILE A 66 7.74 2.55 9.33
CA ILE A 66 8.82 1.91 8.57
C ILE A 66 8.61 0.41 8.33
N GLY A 67 7.55 -0.16 8.89
CA GLY A 67 7.19 -1.56 8.77
C GLY A 67 6.00 -1.76 7.81
N THR A 68 5.95 -2.93 7.17
CA THR A 68 4.85 -3.29 6.27
C THR A 68 3.58 -3.73 7.01
N GLY A 69 3.64 -3.96 8.32
CA GLY A 69 2.53 -4.52 9.10
C GLY A 69 1.21 -3.74 9.03
N ILE A 70 1.26 -2.41 8.98
CA ILE A 70 0.05 -1.58 8.81
C ILE A 70 -0.58 -1.83 7.43
N VAL A 71 0.26 -1.90 6.39
CA VAL A 71 -0.18 -2.14 5.01
C VAL A 71 -0.70 -3.56 4.86
N GLU A 72 0.02 -4.56 5.40
CA GLU A 72 -0.41 -5.97 5.40
C GLU A 72 -1.70 -6.17 6.18
N GLY A 73 -1.86 -5.49 7.32
CA GLY A 73 -3.09 -5.47 8.10
C GLY A 73 -4.25 -4.89 7.30
N ALA A 74 -4.03 -3.76 6.61
CA ALA A 74 -5.03 -3.16 5.74
C ALA A 74 -5.40 -4.08 4.57
N VAL A 75 -4.43 -4.71 3.90
CA VAL A 75 -4.70 -5.68 2.82
C VAL A 75 -5.52 -6.85 3.34
N ARG A 76 -5.14 -7.44 4.48
CA ARG A 76 -5.85 -8.57 5.08
C ARG A 76 -7.30 -8.19 5.42
N TYR A 77 -7.49 -7.05 6.08
CA TYR A 77 -8.78 -6.64 6.61
C TYR A 77 -9.72 -6.06 5.53
N VAL A 78 -9.21 -5.20 4.66
CA VAL A 78 -10.03 -4.53 3.63
C VAL A 78 -10.26 -5.46 2.44
N ILE A 79 -9.22 -6.17 1.99
CA ILE A 79 -9.26 -6.94 0.74
C ILE A 79 -9.55 -8.41 1.05
N SER A 80 -8.66 -9.10 1.76
CA SER A 80 -8.71 -10.57 1.87
C SER A 80 -9.97 -11.08 2.56
N GLU A 81 -10.44 -10.44 3.63
CA GLU A 81 -11.67 -10.85 4.32
C GLU A 81 -12.90 -10.94 3.40
N ARG A 82 -12.94 -10.14 2.33
CA ARG A 82 -14.08 -10.11 1.40
C ARG A 82 -13.80 -10.82 0.08
N MET A 83 -12.56 -10.79 -0.39
CA MET A 83 -12.19 -11.15 -1.75
C MET A 83 -11.53 -12.53 -1.85
N ASP A 84 -10.99 -13.05 -0.75
CA ASP A 84 -10.19 -14.28 -0.70
C ASP A 84 -10.95 -15.45 -0.03
N CYS A 85 -12.26 -15.53 -0.26
CA CYS A 85 -13.06 -16.67 0.21
C CYS A 85 -13.14 -17.78 -0.87
N SER A 86 -13.41 -19.00 -0.42
CA SER A 86 -13.51 -20.17 -1.30
C SER A 86 -14.54 -19.97 -2.43
N GLY A 87 -14.15 -20.35 -3.65
CA GLY A 87 -15.01 -20.28 -4.84
C GLY A 87 -15.16 -18.89 -5.45
N MET A 88 -14.56 -17.85 -4.89
CA MET A 88 -14.64 -16.50 -5.45
C MET A 88 -13.76 -16.36 -6.70
N ARG A 89 -14.31 -15.73 -7.73
CA ARG A 89 -13.56 -15.30 -8.92
C ARG A 89 -13.93 -13.88 -9.25
N TRP A 90 -12.93 -13.04 -9.40
CA TRP A 90 -13.10 -11.62 -9.66
C TRP A 90 -12.41 -11.24 -10.96
N ILE A 91 -13.12 -10.46 -11.78
CA ILE A 91 -12.49 -9.63 -12.79
C ILE A 91 -12.12 -8.28 -12.16
N PRO A 92 -11.04 -7.61 -12.60
CA PRO A 92 -10.56 -6.38 -11.97
C PRO A 92 -11.64 -5.31 -11.78
N GLU A 93 -12.52 -5.14 -12.76
CA GLU A 93 -13.55 -4.11 -12.77
C GLU A 93 -14.58 -4.34 -11.65
N ARG A 94 -14.98 -5.61 -11.44
CA ARG A 94 -15.93 -5.97 -10.37
C ARG A 94 -15.28 -5.98 -8.99
N ALA A 95 -14.01 -6.41 -8.93
CA ALA A 95 -13.23 -6.34 -7.70
C ALA A 95 -13.11 -4.91 -7.20
N GLU A 96 -12.74 -3.99 -8.09
CA GLU A 96 -12.53 -2.59 -7.75
C GLU A 96 -13.83 -1.93 -7.27
N ALA A 97 -14.97 -2.19 -7.93
CA ALA A 97 -16.27 -1.70 -7.50
C ALA A 97 -16.63 -2.17 -6.08
N LEU A 98 -16.42 -3.46 -5.79
CA LEU A 98 -16.70 -4.01 -4.46
C LEU A 98 -15.75 -3.49 -3.39
N LEU A 99 -14.46 -3.33 -3.72
CA LEU A 99 -13.47 -2.75 -2.80
C LEU A 99 -13.82 -1.32 -2.41
N ARG A 100 -14.30 -0.49 -3.35
CA ARG A 100 -14.79 0.86 -3.05
C ARG A 100 -15.95 0.83 -2.05
N LEU A 101 -16.92 -0.06 -2.24
CA LEU A 101 -18.03 -0.24 -1.29
C LEU A 101 -17.54 -0.73 0.07
N ARG A 102 -16.54 -1.63 0.10
CA ARG A 102 -15.94 -2.09 1.36
C ARG A 102 -15.22 -0.96 2.10
N CYS A 103 -14.55 -0.05 1.41
CA CYS A 103 -13.97 1.14 2.04
C CYS A 103 -15.05 2.04 2.65
N ILE A 104 -16.18 2.25 1.95
CA ILE A 104 -17.30 3.03 2.46
C ILE A 104 -17.87 2.39 3.74
N GLU A 105 -18.09 1.07 3.71
CA GLU A 105 -18.56 0.29 4.86
C GLU A 105 -17.63 0.43 6.07
N LEU A 106 -16.33 0.20 5.87
CA LEU A 106 -15.34 0.22 6.95
C LEU A 106 -15.14 1.62 7.55
N ASN A 107 -15.33 2.67 6.76
CA ASN A 107 -15.25 4.05 7.22
C ASN A 107 -16.58 4.58 7.80
N GLY A 108 -17.70 3.86 7.60
CA GLY A 108 -19.04 4.37 7.96
C GLY A 108 -19.50 5.53 7.08
N ASP A 109 -19.01 5.64 5.84
CA ASP A 109 -19.24 6.79 4.94
C ASP A 109 -20.49 6.64 4.07
N TRP A 110 -21.46 5.79 4.46
CA TRP A 110 -22.66 5.52 3.66
C TRP A 110 -23.49 6.77 3.39
N ASP A 111 -23.72 7.62 4.38
CA ASP A 111 -24.50 8.85 4.21
C ASP A 111 -23.83 9.79 3.20
N LYS A 112 -22.51 9.93 3.28
CA LYS A 112 -21.74 10.74 2.30
C LYS A 112 -21.85 10.16 0.89
N PHE A 113 -21.77 8.84 0.77
CA PHE A 113 -21.90 8.16 -0.51
C PHE A 113 -23.31 8.33 -1.11
N PHE A 114 -24.36 8.17 -0.30
CA PHE A 114 -25.73 8.36 -0.75
C PHE A 114 -26.02 9.81 -1.12
N ASN A 115 -25.60 10.78 -0.30
CA ASN A 115 -25.75 12.21 -0.61
C ASN A 115 -25.05 12.58 -1.92
N TRP A 116 -23.80 12.12 -2.12
CA TRP A 116 -23.10 12.30 -3.39
C TRP A 116 -23.86 11.71 -4.59
N GLY A 117 -24.48 10.54 -4.42
CA GLY A 117 -25.30 9.90 -5.45
C GLY A 117 -26.57 10.69 -5.74
N TYR A 118 -27.22 11.17 -4.69
CA TYR A 118 -28.44 11.98 -4.74
C TYR A 118 -28.20 13.31 -5.46
N ASP A 119 -27.16 14.05 -5.09
CA ASP A 119 -26.79 15.33 -5.73
C ASP A 119 -26.60 15.17 -7.25
N ARG A 120 -25.98 14.05 -7.65
CA ARG A 120 -25.79 13.73 -9.06
C ARG A 120 -27.11 13.42 -9.76
N TRP A 121 -28.04 12.75 -9.11
CA TRP A 121 -29.37 12.50 -9.67
C TRP A 121 -30.16 13.79 -9.81
N ILE A 122 -30.14 14.67 -8.82
CA ILE A 122 -30.77 15.99 -8.89
C ILE A 122 -30.18 16.80 -10.06
N LYS A 123 -28.86 16.80 -10.23
CA LYS A 123 -28.21 17.47 -11.37
C LYS A 123 -28.71 16.91 -12.72
N LYS A 124 -28.77 15.59 -12.87
CA LYS A 124 -29.26 14.93 -14.09
C LYS A 124 -30.75 15.23 -14.35
N LEU A 125 -31.57 15.28 -13.30
CA LEU A 125 -32.98 15.67 -13.41
C LEU A 125 -33.13 17.12 -13.90
N LYS A 126 -32.33 18.05 -13.36
CA LYS A 126 -32.30 19.46 -13.80
C LYS A 126 -31.87 19.57 -15.27
N GLU A 127 -30.98 18.70 -15.73
CA GLU A 127 -30.54 18.58 -17.12
C GLU A 127 -31.56 17.83 -18.02
N LYS A 128 -32.72 17.42 -17.48
CA LYS A 128 -33.77 16.63 -18.17
C LYS A 128 -33.29 15.29 -18.70
N GLU A 129 -32.23 14.74 -18.12
CA GLU A 129 -31.79 13.37 -18.42
C GLU A 129 -32.75 12.36 -17.79
N LYS A 130 -32.93 11.21 -18.47
CA LYS A 130 -33.68 10.09 -17.89
C LYS A 130 -32.87 9.47 -16.77
N ILE A 131 -33.42 9.47 -15.55
CA ILE A 131 -32.86 8.73 -14.42
C ILE A 131 -33.85 7.67 -13.92
N GLN A 132 -33.32 6.59 -13.36
CA GLN A 132 -34.14 5.58 -12.70
C GLN A 132 -34.15 5.85 -11.19
N ILE A 133 -35.32 6.18 -10.66
CA ILE A 133 -35.53 6.41 -9.24
C ILE A 133 -36.04 5.10 -8.61
N ARG A 134 -35.36 4.63 -7.57
CA ARG A 134 -35.72 3.41 -6.81
C ARG A 134 -35.80 3.73 -5.32
N THR A 135 -36.60 4.73 -4.96
CA THR A 135 -36.92 5.06 -3.57
C THR A 135 -38.43 5.21 -3.42
N THR A 136 -38.92 4.92 -2.22
CA THR A 136 -40.29 5.20 -1.78
C THR A 136 -40.40 6.55 -1.06
N GLU A 137 -39.27 7.22 -0.82
CA GLU A 137 -39.20 8.52 -0.16
C GLU A 137 -39.46 9.66 -1.15
N LEU A 138 -40.01 10.76 -0.66
CA LEU A 138 -40.22 11.96 -1.45
C LEU A 138 -38.86 12.58 -1.79
N ILE A 139 -38.65 12.86 -3.08
CA ILE A 139 -37.45 13.55 -3.58
C ILE A 139 -37.77 15.04 -3.63
N ASP A 140 -37.03 15.84 -2.87
CA ASP A 140 -37.10 17.29 -3.01
C ASP A 140 -36.35 17.74 -4.28
N ILE A 141 -37.11 18.23 -5.25
CA ILE A 141 -36.60 18.69 -6.55
C ILE A 141 -36.32 20.20 -6.52
N SER A 142 -36.77 20.92 -5.49
CA SER A 142 -36.63 22.37 -5.36
C SER A 142 -35.16 22.80 -5.21
N GLY A 143 -34.33 21.95 -4.58
CA GLY A 143 -32.90 22.19 -4.40
C GLY A 143 -32.56 23.21 -3.31
N ASP A 144 -33.49 23.48 -2.39
CA ASP A 144 -33.24 24.29 -1.20
C ASP A 144 -32.84 23.37 -0.03
N THR A 145 -31.56 23.07 0.07
CA THR A 145 -30.90 22.58 1.31
C THR A 145 -29.79 23.51 1.70
#